data_AF-A0A960G8W2-F1
#
_entry.id   AF-A0A960G8W2-F1
#
_cell.length_a   1.000
_cell.length_b   1.000
_cell.length_c   1.000
_cell.angle_alpha   90.00
_cell.angle_beta   90.00
_cell.angle_gamma   90.00
#
_symmetry.space_group_name_H-M   'P 1'
#
loop_
_entity.id
_entity.type
_entity.pdbx_description
1 polymer ?
#
loop_
_entity_poly.entity_id
_entity_poly.type
_entity_poly.pdbx_seq_one_letter_code
_entity_poly.pdbx_strand_id
1 'polypeptide(L)'
;MSTYLVPEIPTKPAAAPNTVYIVASGDLRTTANQKTWPMQQQVEGEFSAALGELGWQTTRAHGVDEAKGHGFIDNQRRGMDVFAGIPADAPLAVVEAVWQYSHHVLAGLRDHQGPILLAANFAGDFPGLVGMANLHASLTKAGVAHSTIWSKDFTDDWAKGKLAEWLSTGKIVHDLSHVRDLPALPDSAEKDLGVALAAELKAKKAILAVFDEYCMGMYNALIDDELMNPAGIYKERLSQSALVAEMNTVTDEEAKAVRTWLEDAGMTFHVDNDGDWKDCLTDEQLHSQCKMYVAALRISDDFGADAVGIQYQQGLKDMVPASDLVEGLLNNVERPPVLSRDGSRVLYEGKALPDFNEVDEGVAVDAVVTNRVWTAMGLDPATTLHDVRWGDDWGDDFVWVLE
;
A
#
# COMPACT_ATOMS: atom_id res chain seq x y z
N MET A 1 46.89 -17.21 21.26
CA MET A 1 46.19 -16.06 20.64
C MET A 1 44.95 -16.61 19.98
N SER A 2 43.77 -16.11 20.31
CA SER A 2 42.57 -16.50 19.58
C SER A 2 42.65 -15.94 18.17
N THR A 3 42.52 -16.82 17.17
CA THR A 3 42.45 -16.46 15.76
C THR A 3 40.99 -16.23 15.41
N TYR A 4 40.46 -15.07 15.80
CA TYR A 4 39.11 -14.68 15.38
C TYR A 4 39.14 -14.22 13.93
N LEU A 5 38.13 -14.64 13.16
CA LEU A 5 37.85 -14.06 11.85
C LEU A 5 37.10 -12.75 12.09
N VAL A 6 37.76 -11.63 11.80
CA VAL A 6 37.13 -10.30 11.83
C VAL A 6 36.54 -10.04 10.45
N PRO A 7 35.23 -9.76 10.33
CA PRO A 7 34.60 -9.44 9.06
C PRO A 7 35.23 -8.19 8.41
N GLU A 8 35.43 -8.23 7.10
CA GLU A 8 35.82 -7.07 6.33
C GLU A 8 34.61 -6.16 6.12
N ILE A 9 34.76 -4.87 6.43
CA ILE A 9 33.71 -3.87 6.22
C ILE A 9 33.96 -3.18 4.87
N PRO A 10 33.00 -3.20 3.93
CA PRO A 10 33.12 -2.50 2.67
C PRO A 10 33.39 -1.01 2.87
N THR A 11 34.36 -0.46 2.14
CA THR A 11 34.61 0.99 2.12
C THR A 11 33.74 1.63 1.05
N LYS A 12 32.91 2.61 1.44
CA LYS A 12 32.09 3.37 0.49
C LYS A 12 32.96 4.31 -0.37
N PRO A 13 32.63 4.52 -1.65
CA PRO A 13 33.36 5.44 -2.51
C PRO A 13 33.12 6.90 -2.10
N ALA A 14 33.99 7.80 -2.57
CA ALA A 14 33.79 9.25 -2.41
C ALA A 14 32.80 9.78 -3.45
N ALA A 15 31.99 10.76 -3.06
CA ALA A 15 31.04 11.41 -3.95
C ALA A 15 31.75 12.20 -5.06
N ALA A 16 31.29 12.04 -6.31
CA ALA A 16 31.74 12.90 -7.41
C ALA A 16 31.14 14.31 -7.25
N PRO A 17 31.91 15.39 -7.53
CA PRO A 17 31.38 16.75 -7.46
C PRO A 17 30.18 16.95 -8.38
N ASN A 18 29.20 17.74 -7.93
CA ASN A 18 27.98 18.08 -8.68
C ASN A 18 27.28 16.87 -9.33
N THR A 19 27.26 15.74 -8.63
CA THR A 19 26.64 14.50 -9.11
C THR A 19 25.54 14.05 -8.16
N VAL A 20 24.35 13.81 -8.70
CA VAL A 20 23.24 13.14 -8.01
C VAL A 20 23.26 11.66 -8.37
N TYR A 21 23.26 10.79 -7.37
CA TYR A 21 23.13 9.35 -7.58
C TYR A 21 21.65 9.01 -7.69
N ILE A 22 21.26 8.23 -8.71
CA ILE A 22 19.87 7.82 -8.91
C ILE A 22 19.70 6.32 -8.72
N VAL A 23 18.62 5.94 -8.04
CA VAL A 23 18.16 4.55 -7.90
C VAL A 23 16.67 4.47 -8.28
N ALA A 24 16.24 3.31 -8.76
CA ALA A 24 14.83 2.99 -9.03
C ALA A 24 14.48 1.68 -8.34
N SER A 25 13.48 1.73 -7.45
CA SER A 25 12.88 0.54 -6.87
C SER A 25 11.83 -0.01 -7.84
N GLY A 26 11.54 -1.30 -7.80
CA GLY A 26 10.51 -1.90 -8.65
C GLY A 26 9.61 -2.86 -7.87
N ASP A 27 8.71 -3.48 -8.63
CA ASP A 27 7.84 -4.55 -8.18
C ASP A 27 8.64 -5.85 -7.99
N LEU A 28 8.11 -6.80 -7.22
CA LEU A 28 8.67 -8.15 -7.13
C LEU A 28 8.33 -9.00 -8.37
N ARG A 29 7.22 -8.67 -9.05
CA ARG A 29 6.73 -9.36 -10.26
C ARG A 29 7.54 -8.92 -11.49
N THR A 30 8.35 -9.83 -12.04
CA THR A 30 9.17 -9.58 -13.24
C THR A 30 8.37 -9.04 -14.42
N THR A 31 7.16 -9.55 -14.65
CA THR A 31 6.31 -9.11 -15.77
C THR A 31 5.86 -7.66 -15.63
N ALA A 32 5.55 -7.21 -14.41
CA ALA A 32 5.20 -5.82 -14.11
C ALA A 32 6.41 -4.91 -14.39
N ASN A 33 7.60 -5.30 -13.90
CA ASN A 33 8.83 -4.57 -14.15
C ASN A 33 9.17 -4.47 -15.65
N GLN A 34 9.06 -5.57 -16.41
CA GLN A 34 9.34 -5.57 -17.85
C GLN A 34 8.39 -4.64 -18.62
N LYS A 35 7.09 -4.67 -18.29
CA LYS A 35 6.08 -3.83 -18.95
C LYS A 35 6.32 -2.34 -18.70
N THR A 36 6.80 -1.99 -17.52
CA THR A 36 6.94 -0.60 -17.07
C THR A 36 8.35 -0.02 -17.24
N TRP A 37 9.35 -0.85 -17.53
CA TRP A 37 10.74 -0.44 -17.71
C TRP A 37 10.96 0.68 -18.74
N PRO A 38 10.28 0.70 -19.90
CA PRO A 38 10.40 1.83 -20.84
C PRO A 38 9.99 3.17 -20.23
N MET A 39 8.90 3.19 -19.45
CA MET A 39 8.42 4.41 -18.79
C MET A 39 9.39 4.87 -17.71
N GLN A 40 9.94 3.95 -16.91
CA GLN A 40 10.98 4.29 -15.93
C GLN A 40 12.20 4.95 -16.58
N GLN A 41 12.69 4.44 -17.71
CA GLN A 41 13.83 5.04 -18.40
C GLN A 41 13.51 6.44 -18.94
N GLN A 42 12.28 6.66 -19.41
CA GLN A 42 11.84 7.99 -19.83
C GLN A 42 11.89 8.98 -18.67
N VAL A 43 11.31 8.63 -17.52
CA VAL A 43 11.26 9.48 -16.33
C VAL A 43 12.66 9.73 -15.74
N GLU A 44 13.53 8.72 -15.69
CA GLU A 44 14.94 8.88 -15.31
C GLU A 44 15.68 9.85 -16.25
N GLY A 45 15.35 9.82 -17.55
CA GLY A 45 15.90 10.70 -18.58
C GLY A 45 15.43 12.15 -18.43
N GLU A 46 14.13 12.37 -18.24
CA GLU A 46 13.52 13.68 -18.00
C GLU A 46 14.06 14.33 -16.73
N PHE A 47 14.10 13.58 -15.62
CA PHE A 47 14.69 14.02 -14.36
C PHE A 47 16.18 14.37 -14.52
N SER A 48 16.94 13.55 -15.23
CA SER A 48 18.37 13.80 -15.50
C SER A 48 18.58 15.04 -16.37
N ALA A 49 17.72 15.28 -17.36
CA ALA A 49 17.78 16.48 -18.20
C ALA A 49 17.53 17.75 -17.38
N ALA A 50 16.53 17.74 -16.49
CA ALA A 50 16.23 18.86 -15.60
C ALA A 50 17.40 19.19 -14.66
N LEU A 51 18.06 18.18 -14.08
CA LEU A 51 19.29 18.38 -13.30
C LEU A 51 20.46 18.90 -14.14
N GLY A 52 20.57 18.45 -15.39
CA GLY A 52 21.55 18.91 -16.36
C GLY A 52 21.45 20.41 -16.68
N GLU A 53 20.23 20.92 -16.84
CA GLU A 53 19.97 22.36 -17.02
C GLU A 53 20.45 23.20 -15.82
N LEU A 54 20.47 22.60 -14.63
CA LEU A 54 20.96 23.22 -13.39
C LEU A 54 22.46 22.99 -13.15
N GLY A 55 23.18 22.40 -14.10
CA GLY A 55 24.63 22.19 -14.04
C GLY A 55 25.07 20.96 -13.24
N TRP A 56 24.15 20.03 -12.94
CA TRP A 56 24.43 18.79 -12.23
C TRP A 56 24.45 17.60 -13.18
N GLN A 57 25.21 16.56 -12.81
CA GLN A 57 25.24 15.28 -13.50
C GLN A 57 24.43 14.24 -12.72
N THR A 58 23.90 13.24 -13.40
CA THR A 58 23.29 12.07 -12.76
C THR A 58 24.16 10.83 -12.95
N THR A 59 24.18 9.96 -11.95
CA THR A 59 24.81 8.64 -12.03
C THR A 59 23.83 7.59 -11.53
N ARG A 60 23.38 6.71 -12.42
CA ARG A 60 22.57 5.56 -12.03
C ARG A 60 23.44 4.57 -11.25
N ALA A 61 23.07 4.31 -9.99
CA ALA A 61 23.91 3.50 -9.08
C ALA A 61 23.83 1.99 -9.34
N HIS A 62 23.05 1.56 -10.34
CA HIS A 62 22.91 0.18 -10.75
C HIS A 62 22.57 0.05 -12.24
N GLY A 63 22.87 -1.11 -12.82
CA GLY A 63 22.64 -1.41 -14.23
C GLY A 63 21.39 -2.23 -14.50
N VAL A 64 21.13 -2.47 -15.78
CA VAL A 64 20.12 -3.42 -16.27
C VAL A 64 20.58 -4.84 -15.99
N ASP A 65 19.67 -5.67 -15.48
CA ASP A 65 19.85 -7.12 -15.43
C ASP A 65 19.37 -7.71 -16.76
N GLU A 66 20.30 -8.13 -17.63
CA GLU A 66 19.99 -8.65 -18.96
C GLU A 66 19.09 -9.88 -18.91
N ALA A 67 19.21 -10.72 -17.89
CA ALA A 67 18.39 -11.93 -17.74
C ALA A 67 16.95 -11.58 -17.37
N LYS A 68 16.74 -10.52 -16.58
CA LYS A 68 15.40 -10.04 -16.20
C LYS A 68 14.79 -9.06 -17.20
N GLY A 69 15.61 -8.41 -18.03
CA GLY A 69 15.18 -7.45 -19.03
C GLY A 69 14.78 -6.08 -18.45
N HIS A 70 15.18 -5.76 -17.21
CA HIS A 70 14.90 -4.48 -16.58
C HIS A 70 16.02 -4.04 -15.61
N GLY A 71 16.03 -2.74 -15.28
CA GLY A 71 17.01 -2.14 -14.38
C GLY A 71 16.54 -1.86 -12.96
N PHE A 72 15.35 -2.30 -12.54
CA PHE A 72 14.86 -2.05 -11.17
C PHE A 72 15.60 -2.83 -10.08
N ILE A 73 15.62 -2.26 -8.87
CA ILE A 73 15.91 -3.00 -7.63
C ILE A 73 14.63 -3.74 -7.22
N ASP A 74 14.66 -5.07 -7.29
CA ASP A 74 13.49 -5.95 -7.19
C ASP A 74 13.53 -6.90 -5.99
N ASN A 75 14.49 -6.70 -5.08
CA ASN A 75 14.56 -7.37 -3.80
C ASN A 75 15.49 -6.62 -2.84
N GLN A 76 15.33 -6.91 -1.54
CA GLN A 76 16.08 -6.25 -0.47
C GLN A 76 17.60 -6.51 -0.51
N ARG A 77 18.04 -7.74 -0.87
CA ARG A 77 19.48 -8.06 -0.94
C ARG A 77 20.17 -7.23 -2.02
N ARG A 78 19.59 -7.18 -3.22
CA ARG A 78 20.07 -6.36 -4.33
C ARG A 78 20.11 -4.89 -3.94
N GLY A 79 19.08 -4.38 -3.27
CA GLY A 79 19.07 -3.00 -2.79
C GLY A 79 20.23 -2.71 -1.85
N MET A 80 20.42 -3.54 -0.83
CA MET A 80 21.56 -3.39 0.07
C MET A 80 22.92 -3.43 -0.65
N ASP A 81 23.08 -4.31 -1.66
CA ASP A 81 24.32 -4.42 -2.44
C ASP A 81 24.57 -3.18 -3.30
N VAL A 82 23.51 -2.60 -3.88
CA VAL A 82 23.58 -1.32 -4.61
C VAL A 82 24.00 -0.20 -3.66
N PHE A 83 23.35 -0.06 -2.50
CA PHE A 83 23.66 1.01 -1.54
C PHE A 83 25.04 0.89 -0.90
N ALA A 84 25.65 -0.31 -0.89
CA ALA A 84 27.05 -0.48 -0.48
C ALA A 84 28.02 0.22 -1.45
N GLY A 85 27.63 0.41 -2.72
CA GLY A 85 28.40 1.11 -3.75
C GLY A 85 28.11 2.61 -3.86
N ILE A 86 27.18 3.17 -3.07
CA ILE A 86 26.81 4.59 -3.11
C ILE A 86 27.60 5.36 -2.04
N PRO A 87 28.23 6.51 -2.37
CA PRO A 87 28.85 7.39 -1.37
C PRO A 87 27.84 7.79 -0.30
N ALA A 88 28.20 7.68 0.98
CA ALA A 88 27.24 7.84 2.08
C ALA A 88 26.62 9.25 2.16
N ASP A 89 27.36 10.27 1.74
CA ASP A 89 27.04 11.68 1.88
C ASP A 89 26.58 12.34 0.57
N ALA A 90 26.55 11.58 -0.54
CA ALA A 90 26.14 12.13 -1.83
C ALA A 90 24.64 12.49 -1.87
N PRO A 91 24.24 13.50 -2.66
CA PRO A 91 22.84 13.67 -3.03
C PRO A 91 22.32 12.42 -3.74
N LEU A 92 21.24 11.85 -3.21
CA LEU A 92 20.63 10.62 -3.69
C LEU A 92 19.17 10.88 -4.07
N ALA A 93 18.77 10.45 -5.26
CA ALA A 93 17.39 10.46 -5.70
C ALA A 93 16.87 9.04 -5.93
N VAL A 94 15.68 8.76 -5.41
CA VAL A 94 14.88 7.61 -5.81
C VAL A 94 13.89 8.11 -6.86
N VAL A 95 14.01 7.63 -8.09
CA VAL A 95 13.17 8.06 -9.21
C VAL A 95 12.16 6.96 -9.50
N GLU A 96 10.88 7.27 -9.44
CA GLU A 96 9.78 6.30 -9.49
C GLU A 96 8.80 6.62 -10.61
N ALA A 97 8.63 5.68 -11.54
CA ALA A 97 7.59 5.72 -12.55
C ALA A 97 6.54 4.61 -12.35
N VAL A 98 6.67 3.81 -11.30
CA VAL A 98 5.97 2.53 -11.13
C VAL A 98 5.55 2.30 -9.69
N TRP A 99 4.66 1.33 -9.49
CA TRP A 99 4.49 0.73 -8.18
C TRP A 99 5.77 0.00 -7.78
N GLN A 100 6.21 0.22 -6.55
CA GLN A 100 7.48 -0.30 -6.05
C GLN A 100 7.36 -0.75 -4.61
N TYR A 101 8.23 -1.67 -4.20
CA TYR A 101 8.19 -2.23 -2.86
C TYR A 101 9.25 -1.55 -1.99
N SER A 102 8.82 -0.62 -1.12
CA SER A 102 9.72 0.28 -0.36
C SER A 102 10.85 -0.43 0.38
N HIS A 103 10.58 -1.64 0.91
CA HIS A 103 11.58 -2.43 1.63
C HIS A 103 12.79 -2.83 0.78
N HIS A 104 12.72 -2.79 -0.56
CA HIS A 104 13.86 -3.00 -1.44
C HIS A 104 14.97 -1.97 -1.22
N VAL A 105 14.60 -0.72 -0.96
CA VAL A 105 15.55 0.41 -0.82
C VAL A 105 15.62 0.97 0.59
N LEU A 106 14.65 0.68 1.46
CA LEU A 106 14.52 1.26 2.80
C LEU A 106 15.79 1.12 3.65
N ALA A 107 16.41 -0.06 3.67
CA ALA A 107 17.61 -0.29 4.48
C ALA A 107 18.76 0.63 4.06
N GLY A 108 18.95 0.81 2.75
CA GLY A 108 19.97 1.69 2.21
C GLY A 108 19.69 3.17 2.50
N LEU A 109 18.42 3.59 2.37
CA LEU A 109 17.99 4.95 2.62
C LEU A 109 18.10 5.35 4.10
N ARG A 110 17.87 4.41 5.03
CA ARG A 110 18.02 4.65 6.48
C ARG A 110 19.46 4.95 6.91
N ASP A 111 20.43 4.34 6.23
CA ASP A 111 21.85 4.50 6.55
C ASP A 111 22.53 5.62 5.72
N HIS A 112 21.78 6.24 4.80
CA HIS A 112 22.29 7.31 3.96
C HIS A 112 22.39 8.62 4.73
N GLN A 113 23.47 9.35 4.54
CA GLN A 113 23.81 10.58 5.30
C GLN A 113 23.62 11.85 4.46
N GLY A 114 23.63 11.73 3.14
CA GLY A 114 23.38 12.82 2.20
C GLY A 114 21.90 13.16 2.06
N PRO A 115 21.55 14.25 1.35
CA PRO A 115 20.16 14.60 1.10
C PRO A 115 19.50 13.55 0.19
N ILE A 116 18.26 13.19 0.54
CA ILE A 116 17.42 12.24 -0.20
C ILE A 116 16.28 12.99 -0.89
N LEU A 117 16.08 12.72 -2.18
CA LEU A 117 14.93 13.16 -2.96
C LEU A 117 14.15 11.94 -3.46
N LEU A 118 12.83 11.96 -3.32
CA LEU A 118 11.95 11.05 -4.04
C LEU A 118 11.32 11.83 -5.19
N ALA A 119 11.50 11.36 -6.42
CA ALA A 119 10.99 11.99 -7.62
C ALA A 119 10.05 11.03 -8.33
N ALA A 120 8.87 11.50 -8.74
CA ALA A 120 7.88 10.67 -9.43
C ALA A 120 7.37 11.31 -10.72
N ASN A 121 6.91 10.47 -11.64
CA ASN A 121 6.05 10.95 -12.73
C ASN A 121 4.65 11.32 -12.19
N PHE A 122 3.98 12.22 -12.91
CA PHE A 122 2.59 12.58 -12.66
C PHE A 122 1.73 12.16 -13.86
N ALA A 123 1.38 10.86 -13.93
CA ALA A 123 0.62 10.28 -15.02
C ALA A 123 -0.38 9.22 -14.53
N GLY A 124 -1.56 9.13 -15.16
CA GLY A 124 -2.58 8.14 -14.78
C GLY A 124 -2.21 6.70 -15.15
N ASP A 125 -1.60 6.49 -16.30
CA ASP A 125 -1.30 5.16 -16.84
C ASP A 125 -0.24 4.39 -16.05
N PHE A 126 0.57 5.08 -15.22
CA PHE A 126 1.71 4.50 -14.53
C PHE A 126 1.79 4.95 -13.05
N PRO A 127 1.90 4.01 -12.08
CA PRO A 127 1.73 4.31 -10.66
C PRO A 127 2.93 4.95 -9.94
N GLY A 128 3.77 5.75 -10.61
CA GLY A 128 4.95 6.31 -9.93
C GLY A 128 4.62 7.25 -8.76
N LEU A 129 3.50 7.99 -8.84
CA LEU A 129 3.02 8.78 -7.71
C LEU A 129 2.66 7.88 -6.51
N VAL A 130 1.95 6.78 -6.75
CA VAL A 130 1.56 5.80 -5.72
C VAL A 130 2.81 5.15 -5.11
N GLY A 131 3.75 4.70 -5.95
CA GLY A 131 5.02 4.11 -5.51
C GLY A 131 5.87 5.09 -4.67
N MET A 132 5.93 6.36 -5.07
CA MET A 132 6.61 7.40 -4.31
C MET A 132 5.90 7.75 -3.01
N ALA A 133 4.56 7.81 -2.99
CA ALA A 133 3.78 8.07 -1.77
C ALA A 133 3.99 6.97 -0.72
N ASN A 134 4.02 5.70 -1.14
CA ASN A 134 4.38 4.56 -0.28
C ASN A 134 5.79 4.76 0.32
N LEU A 135 6.79 5.10 -0.50
CA LEU A 135 8.15 5.33 -0.01
C LEU A 135 8.25 6.55 0.90
N HIS A 136 7.56 7.64 0.57
CA HIS A 136 7.47 8.86 1.37
C HIS A 136 6.92 8.55 2.77
N ALA A 137 5.80 7.85 2.84
CA ALA A 137 5.20 7.42 4.10
C ALA A 137 6.14 6.49 4.87
N SER A 138 6.82 5.58 4.17
CA SER A 138 7.79 4.64 4.77
C SER A 138 9.00 5.36 5.39
N LEU A 139 9.56 6.37 4.70
CA LEU A 139 10.67 7.18 5.21
C LEU A 139 10.24 8.10 6.34
N THR A 140 9.04 8.68 6.25
CA THR A 140 8.43 9.48 7.33
C THR A 140 8.27 8.64 8.59
N LYS A 141 7.69 7.44 8.47
CA LYS A 141 7.58 6.47 9.57
C LYS A 141 8.94 6.09 10.14
N ALA A 142 9.95 5.90 9.28
CA ALA A 142 11.30 5.56 9.70
C ALA A 142 12.10 6.74 10.30
N GLY A 143 11.55 7.95 10.33
CA GLY A 143 12.24 9.16 10.81
C GLY A 143 13.38 9.61 9.91
N VAL A 144 13.36 9.24 8.63
CA VAL A 144 14.40 9.59 7.65
C VAL A 144 14.05 10.91 6.97
N ALA A 145 14.93 11.89 7.08
CA ALA A 145 14.75 13.18 6.40
C ALA A 145 14.88 13.01 4.89
N HIS A 146 13.89 13.50 4.14
CA HIS A 146 13.85 13.42 2.69
C HIS A 146 13.00 14.56 2.12
N SER A 147 13.04 14.72 0.80
CA SER A 147 12.17 15.64 0.05
C SER A 147 11.44 14.87 -1.04
N THR A 148 10.32 15.40 -1.51
CA THR A 148 9.52 14.81 -2.59
C THR A 148 9.23 15.82 -3.68
N ILE A 149 9.17 15.33 -4.91
CA ILE A 149 8.81 16.10 -6.10
C ILE A 149 8.09 15.17 -7.10
N TRP A 150 7.18 15.72 -7.89
CA TRP A 150 6.53 15.03 -8.99
C TRP A 150 6.30 15.99 -10.14
N SER A 151 6.33 15.50 -11.37
CA SER A 151 6.02 16.32 -12.54
C SER A 151 5.58 15.43 -13.70
N LYS A 152 4.91 16.03 -14.70
CA LYS A 152 4.61 15.36 -15.96
C LYS A 152 5.90 15.05 -16.75
N ASP A 153 6.87 15.98 -16.74
CA ASP A 153 8.14 15.85 -17.49
C ASP A 153 9.33 16.65 -16.90
N PHE A 154 9.18 17.21 -15.69
CA PHE A 154 10.16 18.07 -15.00
C PHE A 154 10.55 19.36 -15.74
N THR A 155 9.80 19.77 -16.78
CA THR A 155 10.08 21.00 -17.52
C THR A 155 9.39 22.23 -16.94
N ASP A 156 8.42 22.04 -16.05
CA ASP A 156 7.63 23.10 -15.44
C ASP A 156 8.43 23.95 -14.43
N ASP A 157 8.05 25.22 -14.31
CA ASP A 157 8.78 26.20 -13.48
C ASP A 157 8.78 25.83 -12.00
N TRP A 158 7.72 25.17 -11.52
CA TRP A 158 7.64 24.71 -10.14
C TRP A 158 8.69 23.63 -9.87
N ALA A 159 8.74 22.60 -10.72
CA ALA A 159 9.68 21.50 -10.57
C ALA A 159 11.13 21.99 -10.69
N LYS A 160 11.44 22.83 -11.69
CA LYS A 160 12.78 23.44 -11.85
C LYS A 160 13.19 24.25 -10.63
N GLY A 161 12.28 25.06 -10.09
CA GLY A 161 12.51 25.84 -8.88
C GLY A 161 12.80 24.94 -7.67
N LYS A 162 12.02 23.87 -7.49
CA LYS A 162 12.19 22.91 -6.39
C LYS A 162 13.46 22.07 -6.50
N LEU A 163 13.86 21.67 -7.71
CA LEU A 163 15.14 21.00 -7.94
C LEU A 163 16.31 21.92 -7.60
N ALA A 164 16.27 23.20 -8.02
CA ALA A 164 17.30 24.17 -7.66
C ALA A 164 17.40 24.42 -6.15
N GLU A 165 16.25 24.50 -5.46
CA GLU A 165 16.17 24.59 -3.99
C GLU A 165 16.83 23.37 -3.34
N TRP A 166 16.49 22.16 -3.79
CA TRP A 166 17.03 20.93 -3.25
C TRP A 166 18.53 20.78 -3.48
N LEU A 167 19.02 21.08 -4.68
CA LEU A 167 20.46 20.98 -5.01
C LEU A 167 21.32 21.95 -4.20
N SER A 168 20.77 23.11 -3.82
CA SER A 168 21.50 24.13 -3.07
C SER A 168 21.40 23.95 -1.55
N THR A 169 20.30 23.39 -1.04
CA THR A 169 20.03 23.30 0.41
C THR A 169 19.93 21.88 0.96
N GLY A 170 19.81 20.88 0.08
CA GLY A 170 19.49 19.49 0.40
C GLY A 170 18.02 19.24 0.77
N LYS A 171 17.13 20.23 0.61
CA LYS A 171 15.71 20.14 1.03
C LYS A 171 14.77 20.88 0.07
N ILE A 172 13.53 20.43 0.02
CA ILE A 172 12.39 21.15 -0.56
C ILE A 172 11.46 21.57 0.57
N VAL A 173 11.08 22.85 0.63
CA VAL A 173 10.04 23.35 1.54
C VAL A 173 8.70 23.43 0.79
N HIS A 174 7.71 22.65 1.24
CA HIS A 174 6.34 22.70 0.71
C HIS A 174 5.46 23.65 1.52
N ASP A 175 4.45 24.26 0.89
CA ASP A 175 3.46 25.09 1.60
C ASP A 175 2.49 24.20 2.38
N LEU A 176 2.62 24.23 3.70
CA LEU A 176 1.77 23.50 4.64
C LEU A 176 0.83 24.42 5.42
N SER A 177 0.58 25.65 4.94
CA SER A 177 -0.27 26.63 5.62
C SER A 177 -1.72 26.18 5.82
N HIS A 178 -2.18 25.21 5.03
CA HIS A 178 -3.49 24.57 5.18
C HIS A 178 -3.54 23.54 6.32
N VAL A 179 -2.38 23.04 6.77
CA VAL A 179 -2.27 22.10 7.90
C VAL A 179 -2.26 22.89 9.20
N ARG A 180 -3.21 22.58 10.09
CA ARG A 180 -3.40 23.29 11.36
C ARG A 180 -3.83 22.35 12.46
N ASP A 181 -3.45 22.68 13.69
CA ASP A 181 -3.93 21.97 14.88
C ASP A 181 -5.46 22.04 14.97
N LEU A 182 -6.07 20.93 15.42
CA LEU A 182 -7.49 20.90 15.74
C LEU A 182 -7.75 21.85 16.93
N PRO A 183 -8.58 22.90 16.76
CA PRO A 183 -8.89 23.80 17.86
C PRO A 183 -9.79 23.11 18.91
N ALA A 184 -9.93 23.74 20.07
CA ALA A 184 -10.94 23.32 21.04
C ALA A 184 -12.33 23.35 20.39
N LEU A 185 -13.00 22.20 20.35
CA LEU A 185 -14.34 22.09 19.79
C LEU A 185 -15.39 22.59 20.80
N PRO A 186 -16.39 23.37 20.35
CA PRO A 186 -17.51 23.78 21.21
C PRO A 186 -18.29 22.56 21.69
N ASP A 187 -19.04 22.71 22.78
CA ASP A 187 -19.91 21.65 23.26
C ASP A 187 -21.06 21.43 22.27
N SER A 188 -21.18 20.20 21.77
CA SER A 188 -22.17 19.79 20.78
C SER A 188 -22.46 18.28 20.90
N ALA A 189 -23.58 17.83 20.34
CA ALA A 189 -23.94 16.41 20.34
C ALA A 189 -22.91 15.56 19.58
N GLU A 190 -22.31 16.08 18.52
CA GLU A 190 -21.27 15.41 17.73
C GLU A 190 -19.98 15.25 18.52
N LYS A 191 -19.58 16.27 19.29
CA LYS A 191 -18.43 16.18 20.21
C LYS A 191 -18.70 15.14 21.29
N ASP A 192 -19.89 15.15 21.91
CA ASP A 192 -20.28 14.19 22.93
C ASP A 192 -20.28 12.75 22.38
N LEU A 193 -20.80 12.56 21.16
CA LEU A 193 -20.78 11.27 20.46
C LEU A 193 -19.34 10.79 20.21
N GLY A 194 -18.47 11.65 19.67
CA GLY A 194 -17.07 11.30 19.40
C GLY A 194 -16.31 10.90 20.66
N VAL A 195 -16.50 11.65 21.77
CA VAL A 195 -15.90 11.31 23.07
C VAL A 195 -16.44 9.98 23.60
N ALA A 196 -17.75 9.74 23.49
CA ALA A 196 -18.37 8.50 23.92
C ALA A 196 -17.87 7.28 23.12
N LEU A 197 -17.78 7.39 21.80
CA LEU A 197 -17.26 6.34 20.92
C LEU A 197 -15.78 6.03 21.19
N ALA A 198 -14.96 7.06 21.42
CA ALA A 198 -13.56 6.87 21.79
C ALA A 198 -13.42 6.16 23.14
N ALA A 199 -14.25 6.53 24.13
CA ALA A 199 -14.28 5.85 25.42
C ALA A 199 -14.76 4.39 25.30
N GLU A 200 -15.77 4.14 24.47
CA GLU A 200 -16.27 2.79 24.17
C GLU A 200 -15.21 1.92 23.50
N LEU A 201 -14.53 2.41 22.46
CA LEU A 201 -13.44 1.71 21.80
C LEU A 201 -12.34 1.35 22.80
N LYS A 202 -11.98 2.29 23.70
CA LYS A 202 -11.01 2.01 24.76
C LYS A 202 -11.48 0.99 25.79
N ALA A 203 -12.77 0.91 26.08
CA ALA A 203 -13.30 0.00 27.09
C ALA A 203 -13.54 -1.41 26.53
N LYS A 204 -14.12 -1.50 25.34
CA LYS A 204 -14.49 -2.76 24.68
C LYS A 204 -13.38 -3.34 23.81
N LYS A 205 -12.45 -2.49 23.39
CA LYS A 205 -11.39 -2.78 22.41
C LYS A 205 -11.95 -3.07 21.01
N ALA A 206 -11.03 -3.15 20.05
CA ALA A 206 -11.27 -3.70 18.73
C ALA A 206 -10.17 -4.70 18.37
N ILE A 207 -10.54 -5.75 17.65
CA ILE A 207 -9.60 -6.76 17.11
C ILE A 207 -9.52 -6.63 15.59
N LEU A 208 -8.32 -6.39 15.07
CA LEU A 208 -7.99 -6.50 13.65
C LEU A 208 -7.47 -7.92 13.39
N ALA A 209 -8.20 -8.73 12.64
CA ALA A 209 -7.72 -10.03 12.17
C ALA A 209 -6.83 -9.83 10.94
N VAL A 210 -5.52 -10.01 11.09
CA VAL A 210 -4.53 -9.74 10.03
C VAL A 210 -4.01 -11.06 9.48
N PHE A 211 -4.33 -11.40 8.22
CA PHE A 211 -3.76 -12.56 7.54
C PHE A 211 -2.41 -12.24 6.93
N ASP A 212 -1.34 -12.53 7.67
CA ASP A 212 0.06 -12.17 7.41
C ASP A 212 0.27 -10.64 7.30
N GLU A 213 1.31 -10.09 7.94
CA GLU A 213 1.61 -8.64 7.90
C GLU A 213 2.52 -8.27 6.72
N TYR A 214 2.59 -6.98 6.36
CA TYR A 214 3.50 -6.41 5.35
C TYR A 214 3.25 -6.86 3.89
N CYS A 215 2.03 -6.66 3.38
CA CYS A 215 1.75 -6.85 1.95
C CYS A 215 2.77 -6.10 1.09
N MET A 216 3.38 -6.80 0.14
CA MET A 216 4.41 -6.25 -0.78
C MET A 216 5.56 -5.50 -0.08
N GLY A 217 5.78 -5.73 1.22
CA GLY A 217 6.71 -4.97 2.04
C GLY A 217 6.43 -3.47 2.10
N MET A 218 5.15 -3.08 2.05
CA MET A 218 4.68 -1.73 2.40
C MET A 218 4.98 -1.45 3.87
N TYR A 219 6.14 -0.83 4.13
CA TYR A 219 6.59 -0.56 5.49
C TYR A 219 5.71 0.47 6.21
N ASN A 220 5.11 1.39 5.47
CA ASN A 220 4.14 2.38 5.96
C ASN A 220 2.82 1.75 6.42
N ALA A 221 2.39 0.66 5.77
CA ALA A 221 1.08 0.04 5.98
C ALA A 221 0.99 -0.72 7.32
N LEU A 222 2.12 -1.11 7.91
CA LEU A 222 2.13 -1.62 9.29
C LEU A 222 2.16 -0.46 10.30
N ILE A 223 1.38 -0.53 11.36
CA ILE A 223 1.47 0.32 12.53
C ILE A 223 1.98 -0.52 13.71
N ASP A 224 2.99 -0.02 14.42
CA ASP A 224 3.51 -0.72 15.60
C ASP A 224 2.41 -0.83 16.67
N ASP A 225 2.30 -2.01 17.31
CA ASP A 225 1.25 -2.28 18.31
C ASP A 225 1.19 -1.22 19.42
N GLU A 226 2.33 -0.68 19.83
CA GLU A 226 2.42 0.35 20.88
C GLU A 226 1.80 1.70 20.48
N LEU A 227 1.57 1.93 19.18
CA LEU A 227 0.84 3.11 18.68
C LEU A 227 -0.68 2.87 18.67
N MET A 228 -1.13 1.63 18.47
CA MET A 228 -2.57 1.27 18.38
C MET A 228 -3.18 0.82 19.70
N ASN A 229 -2.46 0.04 20.51
CA ASN A 229 -2.94 -0.50 21.77
C ASN A 229 -3.48 0.60 22.72
N PRO A 230 -2.83 1.79 22.84
CA PRO A 230 -3.37 2.89 23.64
C PRO A 230 -4.71 3.45 23.14
N ALA A 231 -4.99 3.35 21.84
CA ALA A 231 -6.29 3.70 21.25
C ALA A 231 -7.36 2.62 21.48
N GLY A 232 -6.96 1.42 21.91
CA GLY A 232 -7.84 0.28 22.15
C GLY A 232 -7.96 -0.68 20.97
N ILE A 233 -7.11 -0.57 19.97
CA ILE A 233 -7.09 -1.43 18.78
C ILE A 233 -5.94 -2.45 18.96
N TYR A 234 -6.24 -3.72 18.76
CA TYR A 234 -5.30 -4.84 18.90
C TYR A 234 -5.34 -5.72 17.65
N LYS A 235 -4.27 -6.48 17.40
CA LYS A 235 -4.18 -7.39 16.26
C LYS A 235 -4.28 -8.84 16.69
N GLU A 236 -5.12 -9.59 15.99
CA GLU A 236 -5.04 -11.05 15.94
C GLU A 236 -4.23 -11.43 14.70
N ARG A 237 -3.11 -12.13 14.88
CA ARG A 237 -2.15 -12.43 13.81
C ARG A 237 -2.38 -13.81 13.26
N LEU A 238 -2.95 -13.86 12.07
CA LEU A 238 -3.35 -15.07 11.37
C LEU A 238 -2.41 -15.34 10.19
N SER A 239 -2.41 -16.57 9.70
CA SER A 239 -1.69 -16.92 8.46
C SER A 239 -2.67 -17.07 7.31
N GLN A 240 -2.30 -16.60 6.11
CA GLN A 240 -3.09 -16.85 4.91
C GLN A 240 -3.25 -18.35 4.60
N SER A 241 -2.30 -19.19 5.07
CA SER A 241 -2.45 -20.64 4.98
C SER A 241 -3.66 -21.18 5.75
N ALA A 242 -4.04 -20.53 6.86
CA ALA A 242 -5.23 -20.88 7.62
C ALA A 242 -6.52 -20.53 6.85
N LEU A 243 -6.51 -19.42 6.11
CA LEU A 243 -7.62 -19.06 5.22
C LEU A 243 -7.81 -20.11 4.12
N VAL A 244 -6.73 -20.54 3.46
CA VAL A 244 -6.79 -21.63 2.46
C VAL A 244 -7.26 -22.94 3.08
N ALA A 245 -6.79 -23.28 4.28
CA ALA A 245 -7.23 -24.49 4.98
C ALA A 245 -8.73 -24.45 5.29
N GLU A 246 -9.26 -23.30 5.74
CA GLU A 246 -10.68 -23.11 6.02
C GLU A 246 -11.52 -23.15 4.74
N MET A 247 -11.06 -22.56 3.64
CA MET A 247 -11.73 -22.64 2.33
C MET A 247 -12.01 -24.09 1.92
N ASN A 248 -11.10 -25.02 2.23
CA ASN A 248 -11.27 -26.44 1.93
C ASN A 248 -12.36 -27.14 2.77
N THR A 249 -12.81 -26.51 3.86
CA THR A 249 -13.93 -26.99 4.68
C THR A 249 -15.28 -26.45 4.22
N VAL A 250 -15.29 -25.37 3.43
CA VAL A 250 -16.52 -24.78 2.88
C VAL A 250 -17.07 -25.68 1.78
N THR A 251 -18.34 -26.05 1.95
CA THR A 251 -19.04 -26.93 1.02
C THR A 251 -19.35 -26.22 -0.29
N ASP A 252 -19.54 -26.99 -1.36
CA ASP A 252 -19.94 -26.42 -2.64
C ASP A 252 -21.36 -25.82 -2.61
N GLU A 253 -22.22 -26.31 -1.73
CA GLU A 253 -23.58 -25.78 -1.55
C GLU A 253 -23.54 -24.37 -0.95
N GLU A 254 -22.69 -24.14 0.05
CA GLU A 254 -22.49 -22.81 0.64
C GLU A 254 -21.94 -21.81 -0.38
N ALA A 255 -20.92 -22.20 -1.14
CA ALA A 255 -20.36 -21.33 -2.18
C ALA A 255 -21.37 -21.01 -3.29
N LYS A 256 -22.17 -21.99 -3.72
CA LYS A 256 -23.26 -21.76 -4.69
C LYS A 256 -24.34 -20.84 -4.14
N ALA A 257 -24.68 -20.95 -2.86
CA ALA A 257 -25.67 -20.09 -2.22
C ALA A 257 -25.21 -18.63 -2.20
N VAL A 258 -23.92 -18.38 -1.92
CA VAL A 258 -23.30 -17.04 -2.01
C VAL A 258 -23.45 -16.47 -3.42
N ARG A 259 -23.06 -17.24 -4.45
CA ARG A 259 -23.19 -16.80 -5.85
C ARG A 259 -24.64 -16.54 -6.26
N THR A 260 -25.54 -17.46 -5.93
CA THR A 260 -26.98 -17.33 -6.28
C THR A 260 -27.55 -16.06 -5.66
N TRP A 261 -27.21 -15.79 -4.40
CA TRP A 261 -27.64 -14.56 -3.74
C TRP A 261 -27.17 -13.31 -4.48
N LEU A 262 -25.90 -13.29 -4.95
CA LEU A 262 -25.35 -12.14 -5.69
C LEU A 262 -26.07 -11.93 -7.02
N GLU A 263 -26.32 -13.00 -7.76
CA GLU A 263 -27.06 -12.96 -9.04
C GLU A 263 -28.52 -12.51 -8.82
N ASP A 264 -29.18 -13.01 -7.78
CA ASP A 264 -30.55 -12.62 -7.40
C ASP A 264 -30.62 -11.15 -6.94
N ALA A 265 -29.55 -10.63 -6.31
CA ALA A 265 -29.39 -9.23 -5.96
C ALA A 265 -29.06 -8.33 -7.17
N GLY A 266 -28.81 -8.92 -8.35
CA GLY A 266 -28.60 -8.21 -9.62
C GLY A 266 -27.13 -8.06 -10.03
N MET A 267 -26.18 -8.69 -9.33
CA MET A 267 -24.78 -8.71 -9.75
C MET A 267 -24.64 -9.48 -11.07
N THR A 268 -23.94 -8.89 -12.04
CA THR A 268 -23.65 -9.53 -13.33
C THR A 268 -22.19 -9.95 -13.37
N PHE A 269 -21.93 -11.25 -13.51
CA PHE A 269 -20.58 -11.77 -13.70
C PHE A 269 -20.30 -12.01 -15.19
N HIS A 270 -19.19 -11.45 -15.69
CA HIS A 270 -18.68 -11.76 -17.01
C HIS A 270 -17.83 -13.03 -16.94
N VAL A 271 -18.47 -14.16 -17.27
CA VAL A 271 -17.84 -15.48 -17.19
C VAL A 271 -17.53 -16.03 -18.58
N ASP A 272 -16.29 -16.50 -18.75
CA ASP A 272 -15.87 -17.27 -19.92
C ASP A 272 -14.93 -18.41 -19.47
N ASN A 273 -15.45 -19.63 -19.45
CA ASN A 273 -14.68 -20.81 -19.04
C ASN A 273 -13.74 -21.33 -20.14
N ASP A 274 -13.93 -20.90 -21.40
CA ASP A 274 -13.21 -21.39 -22.57
C ASP A 274 -12.36 -20.29 -23.28
N GLY A 275 -12.47 -19.02 -22.88
CA GLY A 275 -11.89 -17.86 -23.57
C GLY A 275 -10.81 -17.07 -22.82
N ASP A 276 -10.72 -15.76 -23.09
CA ASP A 276 -9.61 -14.90 -22.65
C ASP A 276 -9.73 -14.52 -21.17
N TRP A 277 -8.97 -15.23 -20.32
CA TRP A 277 -8.85 -15.00 -18.87
C TRP A 277 -8.45 -13.57 -18.48
N LYS A 278 -8.06 -12.72 -19.43
CA LYS A 278 -7.73 -11.31 -19.18
C LYS A 278 -8.96 -10.42 -19.06
N ASP A 279 -10.07 -10.80 -19.69
CA ASP A 279 -11.28 -9.97 -19.77
C ASP A 279 -12.48 -10.59 -19.03
N CYS A 280 -12.42 -11.90 -18.74
CA CYS A 280 -13.50 -12.65 -18.09
C CYS A 280 -13.00 -13.50 -16.93
N LEU A 281 -13.87 -13.67 -15.92
CA LEU A 281 -13.68 -14.64 -14.84
C LEU A 281 -14.07 -16.05 -15.30
N THR A 282 -13.67 -17.07 -14.55
CA THR A 282 -14.19 -18.44 -14.69
C THR A 282 -15.15 -18.80 -13.55
N ASP A 283 -16.02 -19.79 -13.79
CA ASP A 283 -16.91 -20.32 -12.74
C ASP A 283 -16.12 -20.88 -11.56
N GLU A 284 -14.96 -21.49 -11.82
CA GLU A 284 -14.07 -22.01 -10.78
C GLU A 284 -13.47 -20.89 -9.93
N GLN A 285 -13.07 -19.77 -10.55
CA GLN A 285 -12.55 -18.61 -9.84
C GLN A 285 -13.62 -18.00 -8.92
N LEU A 286 -14.84 -17.84 -9.41
CA LEU A 286 -15.96 -17.32 -8.63
C LEU A 286 -16.34 -18.27 -7.48
N HIS A 287 -16.38 -19.57 -7.74
CA HIS A 287 -16.70 -20.56 -6.72
C HIS A 287 -15.66 -20.56 -5.59
N SER A 288 -14.37 -20.44 -5.94
CA SER A 288 -13.29 -20.33 -4.96
C SER A 288 -13.38 -19.03 -4.14
N GLN A 289 -13.66 -17.88 -4.78
CA GLN A 289 -13.89 -16.61 -4.07
C GLN A 289 -15.08 -16.69 -3.10
N CYS A 290 -16.18 -17.35 -3.51
CA CYS A 290 -17.32 -17.59 -2.62
C CYS A 290 -16.93 -18.43 -1.39
N LYS A 291 -16.05 -19.43 -1.55
CA LYS A 291 -15.50 -20.18 -0.40
C LYS A 291 -14.62 -19.32 0.49
N MET A 292 -13.78 -18.46 -0.10
CA MET A 292 -12.95 -17.52 0.66
C MET A 292 -13.79 -16.56 1.49
N TYR A 293 -14.88 -16.02 0.94
CA TYR A 293 -15.83 -15.17 1.69
C TYR A 293 -16.42 -15.86 2.92
N VAL A 294 -16.90 -17.10 2.76
CA VAL A 294 -17.42 -17.89 3.90
C VAL A 294 -16.33 -18.17 4.93
N ALA A 295 -15.13 -18.55 4.46
CA ALA A 295 -13.99 -18.86 5.31
C ALA A 295 -13.53 -17.63 6.12
N ALA A 296 -13.39 -16.47 5.48
CA ALA A 296 -12.97 -15.23 6.11
C ALA A 296 -13.96 -14.80 7.22
N LEU A 297 -15.27 -14.91 6.96
CA LEU A 297 -16.29 -14.61 7.96
C LEU A 297 -16.26 -15.55 9.15
N ARG A 298 -16.07 -16.86 8.93
CA ARG A 298 -15.99 -17.86 10.00
C ARG A 298 -14.76 -17.67 10.87
N ILE A 299 -13.61 -17.45 10.26
CA ILE A 299 -12.39 -17.16 11.01
C ILE A 299 -12.55 -15.86 11.80
N SER A 300 -13.03 -14.79 11.16
CA SER A 300 -13.28 -13.51 11.83
C SER A 300 -14.23 -13.66 13.01
N ASP A 301 -15.27 -14.48 12.86
CA ASP A 301 -16.21 -14.81 13.94
C ASP A 301 -15.57 -15.61 15.10
N ASP A 302 -14.72 -16.60 14.79
CA ASP A 302 -14.02 -17.41 15.80
C ASP A 302 -13.14 -16.55 16.72
N PHE A 303 -12.54 -15.50 16.17
CA PHE A 303 -11.67 -14.57 16.88
C PHE A 303 -12.37 -13.30 17.38
N GLY A 304 -13.65 -13.12 17.05
CA GLY A 304 -14.41 -11.91 17.41
C GLY A 304 -13.83 -10.64 16.79
N ALA A 305 -13.40 -10.70 15.53
CA ALA A 305 -12.78 -9.60 14.82
C ALA A 305 -13.76 -8.45 14.55
N ASP A 306 -13.27 -7.22 14.73
CA ASP A 306 -13.97 -5.99 14.35
C ASP A 306 -13.63 -5.55 12.93
N ALA A 307 -12.51 -6.01 12.39
CA ALA A 307 -12.08 -5.84 11.02
C ALA A 307 -11.17 -6.99 10.60
N VAL A 308 -11.05 -7.25 9.30
CA VAL A 308 -10.20 -8.32 8.76
C VAL A 308 -9.36 -7.79 7.59
N GLY A 309 -8.11 -8.20 7.49
CA GLY A 309 -7.23 -7.80 6.40
C GLY A 309 -6.65 -9.03 5.75
N ILE A 310 -6.83 -9.14 4.44
CA ILE A 310 -6.27 -10.19 3.61
C ILE A 310 -5.04 -9.61 2.91
N GLN A 311 -3.85 -10.13 3.22
CA GLN A 311 -2.62 -9.64 2.59
C GLN A 311 -2.67 -9.86 1.08
N TYR A 312 -3.06 -11.06 0.66
CA TYR A 312 -3.12 -11.61 -0.68
C TYR A 312 -1.79 -11.58 -1.47
N GLN A 313 -1.20 -10.40 -1.67
CA GLN A 313 0.05 -10.17 -2.35
C GLN A 313 1.24 -10.13 -1.37
N GLN A 314 2.25 -11.00 -1.44
CA GLN A 314 2.43 -12.15 -2.33
C GLN A 314 2.25 -13.45 -1.55
N GLY A 315 2.15 -14.57 -2.24
CA GLY A 315 2.00 -15.89 -1.64
C GLY A 315 0.60 -16.46 -1.82
N LEU A 316 -0.44 -15.83 -1.27
CA LEU A 316 -1.81 -16.34 -1.42
C LEU A 316 -2.31 -16.27 -2.87
N LYS A 317 -1.89 -15.24 -3.62
CA LYS A 317 -2.18 -15.12 -5.06
C LYS A 317 -1.73 -16.31 -5.92
N ASP A 318 -0.80 -17.14 -5.43
CA ASP A 318 -0.30 -18.33 -6.12
C ASP A 318 -1.11 -19.59 -5.77
N MET A 319 -2.06 -19.48 -4.86
CA MET A 319 -2.83 -20.59 -4.30
C MET A 319 -4.33 -20.51 -4.65
N VAL A 320 -4.89 -19.31 -4.70
CA VAL A 320 -6.32 -19.06 -4.90
C VAL A 320 -6.53 -17.78 -5.74
N PRO A 321 -7.69 -17.62 -6.39
CA PRO A 321 -8.05 -16.39 -7.09
C PRO A 321 -8.08 -15.17 -6.16
N ALA A 322 -8.13 -13.99 -6.78
CA ALA A 322 -8.06 -12.71 -6.08
C ALA A 322 -9.21 -12.50 -5.10
N SER A 323 -8.91 -11.81 -4.00
CA SER A 323 -9.83 -11.55 -2.90
C SER A 323 -10.76 -10.36 -3.14
N ASP A 324 -10.66 -9.67 -4.28
CA ASP A 324 -11.40 -8.43 -4.60
C ASP A 324 -12.92 -8.55 -4.35
N LEU A 325 -13.56 -9.63 -4.83
CA LEU A 325 -14.98 -9.86 -4.57
C LEU A 325 -15.25 -10.03 -3.07
N VAL A 326 -14.38 -10.74 -2.37
CA VAL A 326 -14.53 -11.02 -0.93
C VAL A 326 -14.42 -9.74 -0.12
N GLU A 327 -13.37 -8.96 -0.36
CA GLU A 327 -13.08 -7.69 0.33
C GLU A 327 -14.22 -6.69 0.11
N GLY A 328 -14.72 -6.58 -1.13
CA GLY A 328 -15.89 -5.76 -1.44
C GLY A 328 -17.17 -6.21 -0.73
N LEU A 329 -17.41 -7.52 -0.60
CA LEU A 329 -18.57 -8.04 0.12
C LEU A 329 -18.47 -7.85 1.63
N LEU A 330 -17.29 -7.99 2.21
CA LEU A 330 -17.05 -7.80 3.65
C LEU A 330 -17.34 -6.36 4.06
N ASN A 331 -16.92 -5.40 3.23
CA ASN A 331 -17.15 -3.98 3.45
C ASN A 331 -18.59 -3.49 3.18
N ASN A 332 -19.53 -4.37 2.79
CA ASN A 332 -20.91 -4.00 2.50
C ASN A 332 -21.89 -4.53 3.57
N VAL A 333 -22.89 -3.74 3.96
CA VAL A 333 -23.97 -4.19 4.84
C VAL A 333 -24.96 -5.12 4.13
N GLU A 334 -25.12 -4.96 2.82
CA GLU A 334 -25.92 -5.82 1.94
C GLU A 334 -25.03 -6.89 1.31
N ARG A 335 -24.94 -8.04 1.96
CA ARG A 335 -24.05 -9.14 1.54
C ARG A 335 -24.69 -10.52 1.76
N PRO A 336 -24.22 -11.58 1.06
CA PRO A 336 -24.76 -12.93 1.20
C PRO A 336 -24.69 -13.43 2.65
N PRO A 337 -25.76 -14.02 3.20
CA PRO A 337 -25.77 -14.53 4.56
C PRO A 337 -24.84 -15.75 4.70
N VAL A 338 -24.06 -15.78 5.77
CA VAL A 338 -23.19 -16.91 6.13
C VAL A 338 -23.52 -17.34 7.55
N LEU A 339 -23.62 -18.65 7.78
CA LEU A 339 -23.90 -19.20 9.11
C LEU A 339 -22.60 -19.45 9.90
N SER A 340 -22.71 -19.29 11.21
CA SER A 340 -21.71 -19.78 12.17
C SER A 340 -21.42 -21.26 11.98
N ARG A 341 -20.28 -21.73 12.49
CA ARG A 341 -19.84 -23.12 12.34
C ARG A 341 -20.85 -24.16 12.85
N ASP A 342 -21.59 -23.81 13.90
CA ASP A 342 -22.64 -24.65 14.49
C ASP A 342 -24.02 -24.50 13.78
N GLY A 343 -24.12 -23.62 12.79
CA GLY A 343 -25.33 -23.32 12.04
C GLY A 343 -26.38 -22.51 12.82
N SER A 344 -26.06 -21.98 14.01
CA SER A 344 -27.06 -21.39 14.92
C SER A 344 -27.41 -19.93 14.62
N ARG A 345 -26.54 -19.19 13.93
CA ARG A 345 -26.73 -17.76 13.67
C ARG A 345 -26.13 -17.31 12.34
N VAL A 346 -26.70 -16.24 11.78
CA VAL A 346 -26.11 -15.52 10.66
C VAL A 346 -24.97 -14.63 11.18
N LEU A 347 -23.80 -14.71 10.56
CA LEU A 347 -22.61 -13.95 10.92
C LEU A 347 -22.76 -12.49 10.47
N TYR A 348 -22.54 -11.56 11.41
CA TYR A 348 -22.62 -10.10 11.21
C TYR A 348 -23.88 -9.66 10.42
N GLU A 349 -25.06 -10.19 10.77
CA GLU A 349 -26.33 -9.88 10.09
C GLU A 349 -26.62 -8.36 10.07
N GLY A 350 -26.86 -7.82 8.87
CA GLY A 350 -27.12 -6.39 8.65
C GLY A 350 -25.94 -5.47 8.95
N LYS A 351 -24.72 -6.02 8.99
CA LYS A 351 -23.48 -5.29 9.29
C LYS A 351 -22.39 -5.64 8.27
N ALA A 352 -21.62 -4.62 7.91
CA ALA A 352 -20.32 -4.81 7.29
C ALA A 352 -19.34 -5.36 8.33
N LEU A 353 -18.41 -6.18 7.87
CA LEU A 353 -17.17 -6.49 8.59
C LEU A 353 -16.07 -5.73 7.85
N PRO A 354 -15.63 -4.56 8.35
CA PRO A 354 -14.61 -3.76 7.70
C PRO A 354 -13.43 -4.62 7.25
N ASP A 355 -13.17 -4.59 5.95
CA ASP A 355 -12.01 -5.23 5.35
C ASP A 355 -10.99 -4.17 4.94
N PHE A 356 -9.73 -4.43 5.27
CA PHE A 356 -8.60 -3.59 4.89
C PHE A 356 -7.67 -4.40 3.98
N ASN A 357 -7.87 -4.21 2.67
CA ASN A 357 -7.13 -4.88 1.61
C ASN A 357 -5.62 -4.66 1.77
N GLU A 358 -4.85 -5.65 1.32
CA GLU A 358 -3.40 -5.62 1.41
C GLU A 358 -2.87 -5.42 2.84
N VAL A 359 -3.69 -5.76 3.84
CA VAL A 359 -3.41 -5.56 5.26
C VAL A 359 -2.89 -4.16 5.61
N ASP A 360 -3.41 -3.12 4.96
CA ASP A 360 -3.11 -1.74 5.34
C ASP A 360 -3.76 -1.40 6.69
N GLU A 361 -2.94 -1.31 7.74
CA GLU A 361 -3.43 -1.06 9.09
C GLU A 361 -3.85 0.40 9.32
N GLY A 362 -3.36 1.33 8.50
CA GLY A 362 -3.86 2.70 8.50
C GLY A 362 -5.32 2.75 8.05
N VAL A 363 -5.64 1.99 7.02
CA VAL A 363 -7.01 1.77 6.54
C VAL A 363 -7.82 1.04 7.58
N ALA A 364 -7.28 -0.01 8.20
CA ALA A 364 -7.99 -0.74 9.24
C ALA A 364 -8.46 0.18 10.39
N VAL A 365 -7.59 1.09 10.84
CA VAL A 365 -7.92 2.08 11.88
C VAL A 365 -9.02 3.02 11.40
N ASP A 366 -8.90 3.56 10.19
CA ASP A 366 -9.93 4.44 9.62
C ASP A 366 -11.28 3.72 9.49
N ALA A 367 -11.29 2.54 8.87
CA ALA A 367 -12.50 1.77 8.60
C ALA A 367 -13.22 1.37 9.90
N VAL A 368 -12.50 0.96 10.95
CA VAL A 368 -13.10 0.66 12.27
C VAL A 368 -13.73 1.92 12.89
N VAL A 369 -13.04 3.06 12.83
CA VAL A 369 -13.54 4.32 13.39
C VAL A 369 -14.76 4.81 12.60
N THR A 370 -14.65 4.87 11.28
CA THR A 370 -15.70 5.31 10.36
C THR A 370 -16.94 4.43 10.49
N ASN A 371 -16.77 3.10 10.49
CA ASN A 371 -17.89 2.15 10.64
C ASN A 371 -18.67 2.39 11.94
N ARG A 372 -17.96 2.58 13.06
CA ARG A 372 -18.58 2.83 14.37
C ARG A 372 -19.28 4.20 14.43
N VAL A 373 -18.64 5.25 13.92
CA VAL A 373 -19.21 6.60 13.87
C VAL A 373 -20.47 6.63 13.01
N TRP A 374 -20.40 6.11 11.79
CA TRP A 374 -21.50 6.15 10.85
C TRP A 374 -22.68 5.30 11.33
N THR A 375 -22.40 4.11 11.87
CA THR A 375 -23.43 3.27 12.51
C THR A 375 -24.12 4.00 13.66
N ALA A 376 -23.36 4.67 14.54
CA ALA A 376 -23.94 5.41 15.67
C ALA A 376 -24.77 6.63 15.22
N MET A 377 -24.47 7.19 14.06
CA MET A 377 -25.24 8.25 13.42
C MET A 377 -26.45 7.73 12.63
N GLY A 378 -26.62 6.41 12.48
CA GLY A 378 -27.67 5.80 11.66
C GLY A 378 -27.42 5.95 10.15
N LEU A 379 -26.16 6.14 9.75
CA LEU A 379 -25.71 6.17 8.36
C LEU A 379 -25.22 4.78 7.94
N ASP A 380 -25.22 4.51 6.63
CA ASP A 380 -24.73 3.25 6.06
C ASP A 380 -23.20 3.18 6.14
N PRO A 381 -22.62 2.31 6.99
CA PRO A 381 -21.18 2.25 7.23
C PRO A 381 -20.40 1.50 6.14
N ALA A 382 -21.03 1.11 5.02
CA ALA A 382 -20.34 0.47 3.92
C ALA A 382 -19.24 1.38 3.35
N THR A 383 -18.10 0.78 2.98
CA THR A 383 -16.93 1.52 2.50
C THR A 383 -16.28 0.83 1.31
N THR A 384 -15.47 1.58 0.57
CA THR A 384 -14.57 1.07 -0.46
C THR A 384 -13.20 1.65 -0.22
N LEU A 385 -12.16 0.88 -0.55
CA LEU A 385 -10.79 1.37 -0.53
C LEU A 385 -10.33 1.68 -1.94
N HIS A 386 -9.53 2.75 -2.06
CA HIS A 386 -8.96 3.19 -3.32
C HIS A 386 -7.53 3.66 -3.17
N ASP A 387 -6.74 3.43 -4.22
CA ASP A 387 -5.48 4.11 -4.42
C ASP A 387 -5.74 5.54 -4.89
N VAL A 388 -5.05 6.52 -4.28
CA VAL A 388 -4.99 7.88 -4.82
C VAL A 388 -4.02 7.89 -6.00
N ARG A 389 -4.54 7.62 -7.19
CA ARG A 389 -3.73 7.28 -8.37
C ARG A 389 -3.00 8.48 -8.96
N TRP A 390 -3.76 9.54 -9.28
CA TRP A 390 -3.27 10.78 -9.90
C TRP A 390 -4.37 11.85 -9.86
N GLY A 391 -4.14 13.03 -10.44
CA GLY A 391 -5.18 14.04 -10.64
C GLY A 391 -4.94 14.90 -11.87
N ASP A 392 -5.97 15.59 -12.35
CA ASP A 392 -5.85 16.56 -13.44
C ASP A 392 -6.95 17.62 -13.34
N ASP A 393 -6.80 18.67 -14.14
CA ASP A 393 -7.84 19.68 -14.31
C ASP A 393 -9.05 19.08 -15.04
N TRP A 394 -10.23 19.22 -14.46
CA TRP A 394 -11.53 18.87 -15.06
C TRP A 394 -12.47 20.08 -15.00
N GLY A 395 -12.54 20.82 -16.11
CA GLY A 395 -13.26 22.08 -16.16
C GLY A 395 -12.51 23.15 -15.35
N ASP A 396 -13.17 23.72 -14.33
CA ASP A 396 -12.59 24.73 -13.44
C ASP A 396 -12.03 24.12 -12.13
N ASP A 397 -12.18 22.80 -11.94
CA ASP A 397 -11.80 22.08 -10.73
C ASP A 397 -10.58 21.18 -10.98
N PHE A 398 -9.77 20.96 -9.93
CA PHE A 398 -8.76 19.91 -9.93
C PHE A 398 -9.35 18.63 -9.30
N VAL A 399 -9.33 17.52 -10.03
CA VAL A 399 -9.96 16.26 -9.60
C VAL A 399 -8.90 15.19 -9.37
N TRP A 400 -8.99 14.53 -8.21
CA TRP A 400 -8.22 13.32 -7.92
C TRP A 400 -8.95 12.09 -8.44
N VAL A 401 -8.21 11.22 -9.12
CA VAL A 401 -8.69 9.93 -9.61
C VAL A 401 -8.31 8.86 -8.60
N LEU A 402 -9.33 8.11 -8.19
CA LEU A 402 -9.25 6.97 -7.28
C LEU A 402 -9.35 5.69 -8.13
N GLU A 403 -8.49 4.71 -7.87
CA GLU A 403 -8.53 3.37 -8.50
C GLU A 403 -8.88 2.34 -7.43
#